data_AF-X1TNY6-F1
#
_entry.id   AF-X1TNY6-F1
#
_cell.length_a   1.000
_cell.length_b   1.000
_cell.length_c   1.000
_cell.angle_alpha   90.00
_cell.angle_beta   90.00
_cell.angle_gamma   90.00
#
_symmetry.space_group_name_H-M   'P 1'
#
loop_
_entity.id
_entity.type
_entity.pdbx_description
1 polymer ?
#
loop_
_entity_poly.entity_id
_entity_poly.type
_entity_poly.pdbx_seq_one_letter_code
_entity_poly.pdbx_strand_id
1 'polypeptide(L)'
;TEKRLIRFLSPADIKGTGLLTFDYENKDDDMWLFMPALRKTRRIVSTEKAKNFMGSEFTYADMTPPILDNFTYEILGEEDVAGTSCWKIEMIPVGDDVADENGFSKRISFIAKQDFVIRKAIYYDLDGELYKKLAVENVKEIDAENHKFRPMRMVIVNRQNGRKSVLNVDEIQFNPEVKDEFFTTRYLERN
;
A
#
# COMPACT_ATOMS: atom_id res chain seq x y z
N THR A 1 0.33 -2.05 17.30
CA THR A 1 0.28 -0.81 16.52
C THR A 1 1.60 -0.63 15.80
N GLU A 2 1.56 -0.63 14.48
CA GLU A 2 2.71 -0.28 13.64
C GLU A 2 2.70 1.23 13.38
N LYS A 3 3.88 1.86 13.33
CA LYS A 3 4.01 3.31 13.07
C LYS A 3 4.85 3.50 11.83
N ARG A 4 4.41 4.39 10.93
CA ARG A 4 5.10 4.68 9.68
C ARG A 4 5.19 6.16 9.43
N LEU A 5 6.37 6.63 9.01
CA LEU A 5 6.60 8.00 8.59
C LEU A 5 7.20 7.99 7.18
N ILE A 6 6.53 8.65 6.24
CA ILE A 6 7.02 8.86 4.87
C ILE A 6 7.29 10.36 4.71
N ARG A 7 8.43 10.71 4.14
CA ARG A 7 8.79 12.09 3.81
C ARG A 7 9.19 12.22 2.35
N PHE A 8 8.54 13.15 1.65
CA PHE A 8 8.86 13.46 0.27
C PHE A 8 10.03 14.44 0.21
N LEU A 9 11.10 14.06 -0.46
CA LEU A 9 12.31 14.89 -0.58
C LEU A 9 12.34 15.73 -1.88
N SER A 10 11.53 15.34 -2.86
CA SER A 10 11.44 15.95 -4.20
C SER A 10 10.15 15.50 -4.92
N PRO A 11 9.72 16.18 -5.99
CA PRO A 11 10.17 17.49 -6.49
C PRO A 11 9.80 18.66 -5.57
N ALA A 12 10.19 19.88 -5.95
CA ALA A 12 10.10 21.08 -5.09
C ALA A 12 8.67 21.42 -4.64
N ASP A 13 7.67 21.08 -5.44
CA ASP A 13 6.24 21.26 -5.19
C ASP A 13 5.69 20.37 -4.06
N ILE A 14 6.26 19.17 -3.87
CA ILE A 14 5.85 18.24 -2.80
C ILE A 14 6.94 18.03 -1.73
N LYS A 15 8.12 18.62 -1.89
CA LYS A 15 9.24 18.51 -0.95
C LYS A 15 8.83 18.93 0.46
N GLY A 16 9.15 18.09 1.44
CA GLY A 16 8.82 18.24 2.85
C GLY A 16 7.42 17.71 3.20
N THR A 17 6.61 17.30 2.22
CA THR A 17 5.33 16.62 2.51
C THR A 17 5.62 15.39 3.35
N GLY A 18 4.83 15.20 4.40
CA GLY A 18 4.97 14.09 5.32
C GLY A 18 3.66 13.32 5.43
N LEU A 19 3.73 12.00 5.48
CA LEU A 19 2.62 11.14 5.89
C LEU A 19 3.04 10.36 7.13
N LEU A 20 2.26 10.51 8.21
CA LEU A 20 2.39 9.72 9.43
C LEU A 20 1.19 8.78 9.52
N THR A 21 1.44 7.50 9.70
CA THR A 21 0.42 6.47 9.82
C THR A 21 0.63 5.67 11.10
N PHE A 22 -0.46 5.40 11.80
CA PHE A 22 -0.53 4.45 12.91
C PHE A 22 -1.53 3.37 12.51
N ASP A 23 -1.01 2.18 12.22
CA ASP A 23 -1.82 1.04 11.83
C ASP A 23 -2.23 0.25 13.09
N TYR A 24 -3.51 -0.08 13.19
CA TYR A 24 -4.08 -0.81 14.33
C TYR A 24 -4.73 -2.10 13.85
N GLU A 25 -4.65 -3.14 14.68
CA GLU A 25 -5.27 -4.44 14.36
C GLU A 25 -6.79 -4.41 14.51
N ASN A 26 -7.30 -3.61 15.46
CA ASN A 26 -8.70 -3.67 15.93
C ASN A 26 -9.49 -2.37 15.73
N LYS A 27 -8.96 -1.40 14.99
CA LYS A 27 -9.64 -0.14 14.68
C LYS A 27 -9.04 0.50 13.43
N ASP A 28 -9.71 1.51 12.90
CA ASP A 28 -9.21 2.33 11.80
C ASP A 28 -7.84 2.95 12.09
N ASP A 29 -7.00 2.95 11.05
CA ASP A 29 -5.70 3.59 11.05
C ASP A 29 -5.83 5.10 11.26
N ASP A 30 -4.90 5.65 12.05
CA ASP A 30 -4.78 7.09 12.17
C ASP A 30 -3.71 7.59 11.18
N MET A 31 -4.12 8.40 10.20
CA MET A 31 -3.24 8.93 9.16
C MET A 31 -3.22 10.46 9.16
N TRP A 32 -2.04 11.07 9.13
CA TRP A 32 -1.84 12.52 9.07
C TRP A 32 -0.96 12.91 7.89
N LEU A 33 -1.48 13.82 7.06
CA LEU A 33 -0.76 14.44 5.95
C LEU A 33 -0.34 15.86 6.34
N PHE A 34 0.96 16.11 6.34
CA PHE A 34 1.52 17.45 6.45
C PHE A 34 1.92 17.97 5.08
N MET A 35 1.42 19.15 4.71
CA MET A 35 1.79 19.85 3.48
C MET A 35 2.53 21.15 3.82
N PRO A 36 3.84 21.25 3.55
CA PRO A 36 4.65 22.43 3.90
C PRO A 36 4.14 23.73 3.29
N ALA A 37 3.65 23.67 2.04
CA ALA A 37 3.10 24.82 1.34
C ALA A 37 1.92 25.46 2.08
N LEU A 38 1.15 24.66 2.82
CA LEU A 38 0.01 25.12 3.60
C LEU A 38 0.33 25.28 5.09
N ARG A 39 1.50 24.81 5.55
CA ARG A 39 1.89 24.68 6.97
C ARG A 39 0.78 24.07 7.82
N LYS A 40 0.09 23.07 7.27
CA LYS A 40 -1.05 22.43 7.91
C LYS A 40 -0.88 20.93 7.90
N THR A 41 -1.14 20.33 9.05
CA THR A 41 -1.37 18.90 9.22
C THR A 41 -2.87 18.65 9.17
N ARG A 42 -3.31 17.76 8.29
CA ARG A 42 -4.69 17.29 8.24
C ARG A 42 -4.76 15.78 8.44
N ARG A 43 -5.83 15.32 9.06
CA ARG A 43 -6.12 13.88 9.17
C ARG A 43 -6.69 13.38 7.84
N ILE A 44 -6.24 12.22 7.38
CA ILE A 44 -6.88 11.46 6.29
C ILE A 44 -7.92 10.57 6.96
N VAL A 45 -9.17 10.69 6.53
CA VAL A 45 -10.29 9.87 7.02
C VAL A 45 -10.46 8.64 6.14
N SER A 46 -11.13 7.60 6.63
CA SER A 46 -11.29 6.30 5.96
C SER A 46 -11.83 6.44 4.52
N THR A 47 -12.79 7.34 4.29
CA THR A 47 -13.35 7.63 2.94
C THR A 47 -12.35 8.28 1.97
N GLU A 48 -11.19 8.73 2.43
CA GLU A 48 -10.11 9.23 1.57
C GLU A 48 -9.06 8.17 1.25
N LYS A 49 -9.12 6.97 1.86
CA LYS A 49 -8.12 5.92 1.63
C LYS A 49 -8.13 5.39 0.19
N ALA A 50 -9.28 5.37 -0.46
CA ALA A 50 -9.41 5.01 -1.87
C ALA A 50 -8.83 6.06 -2.84
N LYS A 51 -8.49 7.26 -2.38
CA LYS A 51 -7.92 8.31 -3.24
C LYS A 51 -6.47 8.02 -3.59
N ASN A 52 -6.06 8.53 -4.75
CA ASN A 52 -4.69 8.43 -5.24
C ASN A 52 -3.69 9.08 -4.26
N PHE A 53 -2.68 8.30 -3.89
CA PHE A 53 -1.54 8.70 -3.08
C PHE A 53 -0.67 9.66 -3.88
N MET A 54 -0.74 10.94 -3.52
CA MET A 54 0.09 12.02 -4.10
C MET A 54 0.09 12.04 -5.63
N GLY A 55 -1.09 11.82 -6.23
CA GLY A 55 -1.28 11.88 -7.68
C GLY A 55 -0.79 10.64 -8.44
N SER A 56 -0.25 9.63 -7.76
CA SER A 56 0.12 8.34 -8.36
C SER A 56 -1.11 7.43 -8.59
N GLU A 57 -0.90 6.26 -9.18
CA GLU A 57 -1.95 5.21 -9.30
C GLU A 57 -2.02 4.27 -8.08
N PHE A 58 -1.14 4.47 -7.09
CA PHE A 58 -1.31 3.89 -5.76
C PHE A 58 -2.39 4.67 -5.02
N THR A 59 -3.23 4.00 -4.24
CA THR A 59 -4.15 4.66 -3.31
C THR A 59 -3.53 4.72 -1.91
N TYR A 60 -4.09 5.52 -1.01
CA TYR A 60 -3.66 5.48 0.40
C TYR A 60 -3.91 4.10 1.03
N ALA A 61 -4.98 3.40 0.63
CA ALA A 61 -5.25 2.02 1.03
C ALA A 61 -4.17 1.03 0.53
N ASP A 62 -3.59 1.23 -0.66
CA ASP A 62 -2.47 0.40 -1.14
C ASP A 62 -1.19 0.59 -0.29
N MET A 63 -1.09 1.69 0.45
CA MET A 63 0.08 2.04 1.27
C MET A 63 -0.03 1.53 2.70
N THR A 64 -1.16 0.94 3.10
CA THR A 64 -1.35 0.33 4.42
C THR A 64 -1.68 -1.16 4.27
N PRO A 65 -1.38 -2.01 5.28
CA PRO A 65 -1.84 -3.39 5.28
C PRO A 65 -3.38 -3.45 5.29
N PRO A 66 -4.01 -4.39 4.58
CA PRO A 66 -5.45 -4.57 4.68
C PRO A 66 -5.84 -5.18 6.05
N ILE A 67 -6.97 -4.73 6.61
CA ILE A 67 -7.59 -5.37 7.77
C ILE A 67 -8.23 -6.68 7.28
N LEU A 68 -7.73 -7.82 7.76
CA LEU A 68 -8.08 -9.12 7.16
C LEU A 68 -9.57 -9.46 7.29
N ASP A 69 -10.20 -9.08 8.40
CA ASP A 69 -11.63 -9.34 8.69
C ASP A 69 -12.59 -8.50 7.82
N ASN A 70 -12.07 -7.48 7.12
CA ASN A 70 -12.88 -6.66 6.22
C ASN A 70 -13.15 -7.33 4.88
N PHE A 71 -12.66 -8.56 4.65
CA PHE A 71 -12.79 -9.22 3.36
C PHE A 71 -13.10 -10.71 3.49
N THR A 72 -13.77 -11.25 2.48
CA THR A 72 -13.87 -12.68 2.24
C THR A 72 -12.81 -13.12 1.22
N TYR A 73 -12.37 -14.38 1.32
CA TYR A 73 -11.29 -14.91 0.50
C TYR A 73 -11.67 -16.25 -0.10
N GLU A 74 -11.32 -16.45 -1.37
CA GLU A 74 -11.46 -17.72 -2.07
C GLU A 74 -10.19 -18.07 -2.83
N ILE A 75 -9.70 -19.30 -2.71
CA ILE A 75 -8.60 -19.80 -3.54
C ILE A 75 -9.19 -20.25 -4.87
N LEU A 76 -8.97 -19.47 -5.92
CA LEU A 76 -9.41 -19.77 -7.29
C LEU A 76 -8.52 -20.82 -7.98
N GLY A 77 -7.38 -21.15 -7.39
CA GLY A 77 -6.44 -22.14 -7.90
C GLY A 77 -4.99 -21.65 -7.84
N GLU A 78 -4.19 -22.11 -8.79
CA GLU A 78 -2.75 -21.86 -8.87
C GLU A 78 -2.39 -21.34 -10.25
N GLU A 79 -1.46 -20.39 -10.33
CA GLU A 79 -0.99 -19.80 -11.59
C GLU A 79 0.49 -19.40 -11.44
N ASP A 80 1.32 -19.70 -12.44
CA ASP A 80 2.70 -19.22 -12.47
C ASP A 80 2.76 -17.75 -12.92
N VAL A 81 3.42 -16.91 -12.12
CA VAL A 81 3.65 -15.50 -12.42
C VAL A 81 5.14 -15.27 -12.58
N ALA A 82 5.59 -14.98 -13.81
CA ALA A 82 7.00 -14.75 -14.13
C ALA A 82 7.94 -15.87 -13.62
N GLY A 83 7.50 -17.13 -13.74
CA GLY A 83 8.27 -18.30 -13.28
C GLY A 83 8.16 -18.60 -11.78
N THR A 84 7.33 -17.88 -11.03
CA THR A 84 7.05 -18.16 -9.61
C THR A 84 5.67 -18.78 -9.45
N SER A 85 5.58 -19.97 -8.85
CA SER A 85 4.30 -20.60 -8.53
C SER A 85 3.54 -19.81 -7.46
N CYS A 86 2.30 -19.43 -7.77
CA CYS A 86 1.47 -18.60 -6.91
C CYS A 86 0.09 -19.24 -6.64
N TRP A 87 -0.42 -19.00 -5.44
CA TRP A 87 -1.85 -19.10 -5.16
C TRP A 87 -2.58 -17.94 -5.81
N LYS A 88 -3.69 -18.23 -6.47
CA LYS A 88 -4.60 -17.22 -7.02
C LYS A 88 -5.76 -17.07 -6.05
N ILE A 89 -5.81 -15.92 -5.36
CA ILE A 89 -6.75 -15.66 -4.28
C ILE A 89 -7.66 -14.51 -4.69
N GLU A 90 -8.96 -14.75 -4.70
CA GLU A 90 -9.97 -13.70 -4.78
C GLU A 90 -10.21 -13.11 -3.40
N MET A 91 -10.38 -11.79 -3.37
CA MET A 91 -10.68 -11.01 -2.18
C MET A 91 -11.82 -10.05 -2.49
N ILE A 92 -12.88 -10.14 -1.71
CA ILE A 92 -14.10 -9.33 -1.86
C ILE A 92 -14.36 -8.60 -0.53
N PRO A 93 -14.57 -7.26 -0.54
CA PRO A 93 -14.99 -6.52 0.64
C PRO A 93 -16.28 -7.09 1.26
N VAL A 94 -16.38 -7.15 2.58
CA VAL A 94 -17.59 -7.67 3.28
C VAL A 94 -18.81 -6.75 3.19
N GLY A 95 -18.62 -5.50 2.76
CA GLY A 95 -19.68 -4.49 2.64
C GLY A 95 -19.26 -3.30 1.76
N ASP A 96 -20.24 -2.49 1.37
CA ASP A 96 -20.06 -1.32 0.50
C ASP A 96 -19.16 -0.26 1.14
N ASP A 97 -19.22 -0.10 2.46
CA ASP A 97 -18.36 0.79 3.24
C ASP A 97 -16.88 0.40 3.13
N VAL A 98 -16.58 -0.90 3.22
CA VAL A 98 -15.24 -1.42 3.02
C VAL A 98 -14.81 -1.27 1.56
N ALA A 99 -15.71 -1.53 0.61
CA ALA A 99 -15.44 -1.36 -0.81
C ALA A 99 -15.08 0.09 -1.14
N ASP A 100 -15.84 1.05 -0.61
CA ASP A 100 -15.62 2.49 -0.76
C ASP A 100 -14.31 2.95 -0.09
N GLU A 101 -13.99 2.46 1.11
CA GLU A 101 -12.74 2.78 1.80
C GLU A 101 -11.52 2.32 0.99
N ASN A 102 -11.60 1.14 0.37
CA ASN A 102 -10.48 0.53 -0.35
C ASN A 102 -10.44 0.88 -1.85
N GLY A 103 -11.57 1.30 -2.42
CA GLY A 103 -11.71 1.71 -3.81
C GLY A 103 -11.75 0.57 -4.83
N PHE A 104 -12.24 -0.61 -4.43
CA PHE A 104 -12.43 -1.75 -5.32
C PHE A 104 -13.59 -2.63 -4.88
N SER A 105 -14.31 -3.24 -5.83
CA SER A 105 -15.32 -4.27 -5.53
C SER A 105 -14.71 -5.67 -5.40
N LYS A 106 -13.57 -5.90 -6.07
CA LYS A 106 -12.85 -7.17 -6.05
C LYS A 106 -11.36 -6.99 -6.33
N ARG A 107 -10.55 -7.81 -5.67
CA ARG A 107 -9.12 -7.95 -5.95
C ARG A 107 -8.74 -9.42 -6.14
N ILE A 108 -8.08 -9.75 -7.24
CA ILE A 108 -7.45 -11.06 -7.45
C ILE A 108 -5.95 -10.91 -7.23
N SER A 109 -5.43 -11.57 -6.21
CA SER A 109 -4.02 -11.53 -5.81
C SER A 109 -3.32 -12.84 -6.14
N PHE A 110 -2.08 -12.74 -6.61
CA PHE A 110 -1.22 -13.88 -6.90
C PHE A 110 -0.12 -13.90 -5.85
N ILE A 111 -0.23 -14.80 -4.88
CA ILE A 111 0.67 -14.87 -3.72
C ILE A 111 1.66 -16.01 -3.94
N ALA A 112 2.95 -15.72 -3.96
CA ALA A 112 3.97 -16.74 -4.18
C ALA A 112 3.96 -17.79 -3.07
N LYS A 113 4.01 -19.07 -3.43
CA LYS A 113 3.96 -20.17 -2.45
C LYS A 113 5.20 -20.26 -1.56
N GLN A 114 6.34 -19.80 -2.06
CA GLN A 114 7.63 -19.96 -1.40
C GLN A 114 7.89 -18.91 -0.30
N ASP A 115 7.37 -17.68 -0.45
CA ASP A 115 7.69 -16.54 0.42
C ASP A 115 6.47 -15.70 0.82
N PHE A 116 5.27 -16.09 0.38
CA PHE A 116 4.01 -15.43 0.67
C PHE A 116 3.95 -13.94 0.26
N VAL A 117 4.86 -13.48 -0.60
CA VAL A 117 4.82 -12.12 -1.15
C VAL A 117 3.99 -12.10 -2.44
N ILE A 118 3.12 -11.10 -2.57
CA ILE A 118 2.33 -10.88 -3.77
C ILE A 118 3.24 -10.64 -4.99
N ARG A 119 2.93 -11.28 -6.12
CA ARG A 119 3.62 -11.09 -7.41
C ARG A 119 2.82 -10.24 -8.38
N LYS A 120 1.50 -10.31 -8.27
CA LYS A 120 0.57 -9.63 -9.16
C LYS A 120 -0.75 -9.43 -8.43
N ALA A 121 -1.43 -8.33 -8.74
CA ALA A 121 -2.81 -8.12 -8.32
C ALA A 121 -3.62 -7.51 -9.46
N ILE A 122 -4.90 -7.86 -9.53
CA ILE A 122 -5.87 -7.32 -10.48
C ILE A 122 -7.01 -6.74 -9.65
N TYR A 123 -7.30 -5.46 -9.85
CA TYR A 123 -8.35 -4.74 -9.15
C TYR A 123 -9.50 -4.45 -10.10
N TYR A 124 -10.72 -4.60 -9.60
CA TYR A 124 -11.96 -4.21 -10.26
C TYR A 124 -12.55 -3.03 -9.52
N ASP A 125 -13.05 -2.02 -10.23
CA ASP A 125 -13.68 -0.85 -9.61
C ASP A 125 -15.03 -1.23 -8.97
N LEU A 126 -15.71 -0.24 -8.38
CA LEU A 126 -16.99 -0.45 -7.70
C LEU A 126 -18.11 -0.92 -8.65
N ASP A 127 -17.99 -0.64 -9.96
CA ASP A 127 -18.92 -1.09 -11.00
C ASP A 127 -18.58 -2.50 -11.53
N GLY A 128 -17.46 -3.09 -11.07
CA GLY A 128 -17.00 -4.43 -11.46
C GLY A 128 -16.14 -4.46 -12.72
N GLU A 129 -15.73 -3.30 -13.24
CA GLU A 129 -14.89 -3.17 -14.42
C GLU A 129 -13.40 -3.23 -14.07
N LEU A 130 -12.56 -3.66 -15.02
CA LEU A 130 -11.12 -3.77 -14.80
C LEU A 130 -10.51 -2.37 -14.53
N TYR A 131 -10.10 -2.14 -13.28
CA TYR A 131 -9.56 -0.87 -12.83
C TYR A 131 -8.05 -0.77 -13.05
N LYS A 132 -7.26 -1.52 -12.28
CA LYS A 132 -5.79 -1.43 -12.30
C LYS A 132 -5.14 -2.78 -12.08
N LYS A 133 -3.89 -2.89 -12.52
CA LYS A 133 -3.04 -4.08 -12.31
C LYS A 133 -1.76 -3.68 -11.59
N LEU A 134 -1.45 -4.40 -10.53
CA LEU A 134 -0.18 -4.35 -9.82
C LEU A 134 0.72 -5.48 -10.33
N ALA A 135 1.96 -5.16 -10.66
CA ALA A 135 3.04 -6.12 -10.83
C ALA A 135 4.11 -5.85 -9.76
N VAL A 136 4.58 -6.93 -9.14
CA VAL A 136 5.62 -6.89 -8.12
C VAL A 136 6.83 -7.65 -8.62
N GLU A 137 7.98 -6.98 -8.55
CA GLU A 137 9.23 -7.45 -9.12
C GLU A 137 10.37 -7.27 -8.12
N ASN A 138 11.49 -7.94 -8.40
CA ASN A 138 12.71 -7.87 -7.61
C ASN A 138 12.46 -8.11 -6.12
N VAL A 139 11.72 -9.16 -5.77
CA VAL A 139 11.51 -9.54 -4.36
C VAL A 139 12.85 -9.97 -3.76
N LYS A 140 13.24 -9.38 -2.63
CA LYS A 140 14.49 -9.68 -1.92
C LYS A 140 14.21 -10.11 -0.49
N GLU A 141 15.01 -11.06 0.00
CA GLU A 141 15.09 -11.36 1.43
C GLU A 141 15.90 -10.25 2.11
N ILE A 142 15.29 -9.59 3.08
CA ILE A 142 15.89 -8.46 3.82
C ILE A 142 16.29 -8.85 5.25
N ASP A 143 15.83 -10.01 5.70
CA ASP A 143 16.10 -10.59 7.02
C ASP A 143 16.15 -12.11 6.83
N ALA A 144 17.37 -12.64 6.69
CA ALA A 144 17.60 -14.07 6.46
C ALA A 144 17.36 -14.92 7.70
N GLU A 145 17.40 -14.32 8.91
CA GLU A 145 17.16 -15.04 10.16
C GLU A 145 15.67 -15.36 10.34
N ASN A 146 14.80 -14.42 9.96
CA ASN A 146 13.35 -14.58 10.08
C ASN A 146 12.63 -14.75 8.73
N HIS A 147 13.39 -15.00 7.65
CA HIS A 147 12.89 -15.19 6.28
C HIS A 147 11.90 -14.10 5.83
N LYS A 148 12.25 -12.82 6.03
CA LYS A 148 11.39 -11.70 5.61
C LYS A 148 11.76 -11.22 4.22
N PHE A 149 10.78 -11.23 3.34
CA PHE A 149 10.91 -10.78 1.96
C PHE A 149 10.22 -9.43 1.76
N ARG A 150 10.78 -8.60 0.87
CA ARG A 150 10.18 -7.32 0.47
C ARG A 150 10.26 -7.11 -1.04
N PRO A 151 9.23 -6.50 -1.64
CA PRO A 151 9.28 -6.09 -3.03
C PRO A 151 10.19 -4.87 -3.19
N MET A 152 11.13 -4.95 -4.12
CA MET A 152 12.01 -3.80 -4.43
C MET A 152 11.49 -2.97 -5.60
N ARG A 153 10.50 -3.47 -6.33
CA ARG A 153 9.83 -2.74 -7.41
C ARG A 153 8.37 -3.12 -7.51
N MET A 154 7.51 -2.11 -7.55
CA MET A 154 6.07 -2.26 -7.75
C MET A 154 5.61 -1.35 -8.88
N VAL A 155 4.79 -1.89 -9.78
CA VAL A 155 4.26 -1.17 -10.94
C VAL A 155 2.75 -1.27 -10.93
N ILE A 156 2.07 -0.13 -10.86
CA ILE A 156 0.63 -0.05 -11.10
C ILE A 156 0.38 0.51 -12.49
N VAL A 157 -0.47 -0.17 -13.24
CA VAL A 157 -1.03 0.33 -14.51
C VAL A 157 -2.54 0.42 -14.37
N ASN A 158 -3.07 1.63 -14.50
CA ASN A 158 -4.49 1.88 -14.57
C ASN A 158 -4.98 1.58 -16.00
N ARG A 159 -5.95 0.68 -16.10
CA ARG A 159 -6.45 0.15 -17.36
C ARG A 159 -7.58 0.99 -17.95
N GLN A 160 -8.15 1.89 -17.17
CA GLN A 160 -9.23 2.78 -17.59
C GLN A 160 -8.70 4.07 -18.23
N ASN A 161 -7.60 4.62 -17.70
CA ASN A 161 -7.01 5.86 -18.21
C ASN A 161 -5.59 5.69 -18.83
N GLY A 162 -5.01 4.50 -18.74
CA GLY A 162 -3.67 4.19 -19.29
C GLY A 162 -2.48 4.74 -18.49
N ARG A 163 -2.72 5.44 -17.37
CA ARG A 163 -1.65 5.98 -16.51
C ARG A 163 -0.90 4.84 -15.83
N LYS A 164 0.35 5.13 -15.48
CA LYS A 164 1.27 4.20 -14.85
C LYS A 164 2.02 4.89 -13.72
N SER A 165 2.24 4.17 -12.63
CA SER A 165 3.12 4.58 -11.54
C SER A 165 4.08 3.44 -11.18
N VAL A 166 5.31 3.80 -10.82
CA VAL A 166 6.35 2.86 -10.43
C VAL A 166 6.91 3.29 -9.09
N LEU A 167 6.91 2.38 -8.13
CA LEU A 167 7.59 2.53 -6.85
C LEU A 167 8.83 1.64 -6.90
N ASN A 168 10.01 2.25 -6.80
CA ASN A 168 11.27 1.53 -6.63
C ASN A 168 11.77 1.75 -5.21
N VAL A 169 12.34 0.71 -4.63
CA VAL A 169 13.04 0.78 -3.35
C VAL A 169 14.52 0.64 -3.63
N ASP A 170 15.27 1.70 -3.33
CA ASP A 170 16.72 1.73 -3.57
C ASP A 170 17.48 1.04 -2.43
N GLU A 171 17.08 1.31 -1.19
CA GLU A 171 17.73 0.78 0.02
C GLU A 171 16.68 0.42 1.08
N ILE A 172 16.93 -0.68 1.79
CA ILE A 172 16.19 -1.06 2.99
C ILE A 172 17.23 -1.33 4.08
N GLN A 173 17.17 -0.54 5.15
CA GLN A 173 17.87 -0.86 6.39
C GLN A 173 16.91 -1.60 7.31
N PHE A 174 17.25 -2.84 7.66
CA PHE A 174 16.44 -3.68 8.49
C PHE A 174 16.87 -3.61 9.96
N ASN A 175 15.90 -3.53 10.86
CA ASN A 175 16.09 -3.32 12.30
C ASN A 175 17.03 -2.14 12.69
N PRO A 176 16.91 -0.94 12.08
CA PRO A 176 17.64 0.23 12.55
C PRO A 176 17.08 0.71 13.89
N GLU A 177 17.91 1.35 14.70
CA GLU A 177 17.48 1.98 15.95
C GLU A 177 16.66 3.25 15.64
N VAL A 178 15.34 3.09 15.52
CA VAL A 178 14.40 4.20 15.27
C VAL A 178 13.66 4.55 16.55
N LYS A 179 13.84 5.79 17.01
CA LYS A 179 13.21 6.30 18.23
C LYS A 179 11.73 6.61 18.01
N ASP A 180 10.94 6.43 19.06
CA ASP A 180 9.50 6.74 19.02
C ASP A 180 9.20 8.22 18.75
N GLU A 181 10.14 9.13 19.03
CA GLU A 181 9.99 10.58 18.81
C GLU A 181 9.79 10.97 17.34
N PHE A 182 10.24 10.13 16.40
CA PHE A 182 10.02 10.33 14.96
C PHE A 182 8.54 10.21 14.59
N PHE A 183 7.76 9.43 15.36
CA PHE A 183 6.37 9.12 15.06
C PHE A 183 5.41 10.02 15.83
N THR A 184 5.54 11.34 15.63
CA THR A 184 4.64 12.33 16.22
C THR A 184 4.23 13.37 15.19
N THR A 185 3.03 13.95 15.32
CA THR A 185 2.60 15.07 14.46
C THR A 185 3.55 16.28 14.60
N ARG A 186 4.12 16.48 15.80
CA ARG A 186 5.14 17.51 16.04
C ARG A 186 6.42 17.25 15.22
N TYR A 187 6.87 16.01 15.11
CA TYR A 187 8.02 15.66 14.27
C TYR A 187 7.67 15.75 12.78
N LEU A 188 6.45 15.34 12.41
CA LEU A 188 5.93 15.45 11.04
C LEU A 188 6.02 16.89 10.50
N GLU A 189 5.72 17.88 11.35
CA GLU A 189 5.74 19.32 11.02
C GLU A 189 7.16 19.94 11.03
N ARG A 190 8.17 19.24 11.55
CA ARG A 190 9.56 19.72 11.54
C ARG A 190 10.14 19.53 10.15
N ASN A 191 10.57 20.63 9.52
CA ASN A 191 11.41 20.61 8.32
C ASN A 191 12.83 20.17 8.67
#